data_AF-A0A9E3KZW0-F1
#
_entry.id   AF-A0A9E3KZW0-F1
#
_cell.length_a   1.000
_cell.length_b   1.000
_cell.length_c   1.000
_cell.angle_alpha   90.00
_cell.angle_beta   90.00
_cell.angle_gamma   90.00
#
_symmetry.space_group_name_H-M   'P 1'
#
loop_
_entity.id
_entity.type
_entity.pdbx_description
1 polymer ?
#
loop_
_entity_poly.entity_id
_entity_poly.type
_entity_poly.pdbx_seq_one_letter_code
_entity_poly.pdbx_strand_id
1 'polypeptide(L)'
;MSISSINYGNSVLGQSVRNIQNQLSDLSTQLSTGVKSTNYAGMGVNEGFAIAARNQLANLSAFGTTMTNVNTIIGAGNTALQSLSTIASQVQNNAASTSQNITSSGQTIGQQNAESELSAIVGILNTQVGDRYIFS
;
A
#
# COMPACT_ATOMS: atom_id res chain seq x y z
N MET A 1 77.23 23.70 6.28
CA MET A 1 75.98 23.21 6.91
C MET A 1 74.81 23.68 6.05
N SER A 2 74.51 22.94 4.98
CA SER A 2 73.23 23.09 4.25
C SER A 2 72.33 21.98 4.77
N ILE A 3 71.39 22.32 5.64
CA ILE A 3 70.27 21.44 5.94
C ILE A 3 69.37 21.56 4.70
N SER A 4 69.64 20.71 3.72
CA SER A 4 68.75 20.54 2.58
C SER A 4 67.44 20.01 3.13
N SER A 5 66.47 20.92 3.14
CA SER A 5 65.10 20.71 3.55
C SER A 5 64.55 19.42 2.95
N ILE A 6 64.09 18.55 3.83
CA ILE A 6 63.01 17.63 3.51
C ILE A 6 61.89 18.49 2.90
N ASN A 7 61.27 17.99 1.82
CA ASN A 7 59.89 18.29 1.40
C ASN A 7 59.69 18.92 0.00
N TYR A 8 60.05 18.20 -1.06
CA TYR A 8 59.40 18.39 -2.39
C TYR A 8 59.13 17.08 -3.16
N GLY A 9 59.52 15.91 -2.65
CA GLY A 9 59.27 14.61 -3.29
C GLY A 9 57.84 14.07 -3.12
N ASN A 10 57.06 14.61 -2.19
CA ASN A 10 55.70 14.13 -1.87
C ASN A 10 54.58 14.80 -2.68
N SER A 11 54.89 15.73 -3.60
CA SER A 11 53.87 16.68 -4.04
C SER A 11 53.01 16.25 -5.24
N VAL A 12 53.48 15.34 -6.11
CA VAL A 12 52.72 14.99 -7.35
C VAL A 12 52.50 13.50 -7.46
N LEU A 13 53.53 12.68 -7.26
CA LEU A 13 53.42 11.21 -7.28
C LEU A 13 52.61 10.68 -6.09
N GLY A 14 52.85 11.20 -4.88
CA GLY A 14 52.06 10.85 -3.70
C GLY A 14 50.60 11.32 -3.77
N GLN A 15 50.33 12.40 -4.51
CA GLN A 15 48.95 12.88 -4.77
C GLN A 15 48.25 12.02 -5.83
N SER A 16 48.95 11.64 -6.89
CA SER A 16 48.39 10.79 -7.95
C SER A 16 48.12 9.36 -7.47
N VAL A 17 48.99 8.78 -6.64
CA VAL A 17 48.73 7.47 -6.01
C VAL A 17 47.51 7.53 -5.09
N ARG A 18 47.34 8.59 -4.29
CA ARG A 18 46.14 8.77 -3.45
C ARG A 18 44.88 8.96 -4.29
N ASN A 19 44.95 9.70 -5.39
CA ASN A 19 43.82 9.82 -6.32
C ASN A 19 43.43 8.47 -6.95
N ILE A 20 44.41 7.66 -7.35
CA ILE A 20 44.16 6.32 -7.88
C ILE A 20 43.52 5.43 -6.82
N GLN A 21 44.01 5.44 -5.57
CA GLN A 21 43.43 4.67 -4.46
C GLN A 21 41.98 5.08 -4.19
N ASN A 22 41.69 6.38 -4.18
CA ASN A 22 40.32 6.88 -4.01
C ASN A 22 39.41 6.44 -5.16
N GLN A 23 39.86 6.54 -6.42
CA GLN A 23 39.11 6.06 -7.58
C GLN A 23 38.86 4.54 -7.53
N LEU A 24 39.86 3.76 -7.11
CA LEU A 24 39.72 2.30 -6.99
C LEU A 24 38.72 1.93 -5.89
N SER A 25 38.72 2.65 -4.77
CA SER A 25 37.74 2.50 -3.70
C SER A 25 36.32 2.85 -4.18
N ASP A 26 36.17 3.94 -4.93
CA ASP A 26 34.88 4.35 -5.49
C ASP A 26 34.37 3.34 -6.51
N LEU A 27 35.21 2.88 -7.44
CA LEU A 27 34.82 1.87 -8.43
C LEU A 27 34.51 0.52 -7.77
N SER A 28 35.26 0.12 -6.75
CA SER A 28 34.96 -1.09 -5.97
C SER A 28 33.62 -0.98 -5.27
N THR A 29 33.30 0.19 -4.70
CA THR A 29 32.00 0.46 -4.08
C THR A 29 30.87 0.45 -5.11
N GLN A 30 31.06 1.09 -6.27
CA GLN A 30 30.09 1.10 -7.36
C GLN A 30 29.84 -0.32 -7.90
N LEU A 31 30.90 -1.13 -8.04
CA LEU A 31 30.79 -2.52 -8.49
C LEU A 31 30.08 -3.39 -7.45
N SER A 32 30.38 -3.21 -6.16
CA SER A 32 29.78 -3.97 -5.07
C SER A 32 28.31 -3.60 -4.83
N THR A 33 27.94 -2.34 -5.02
CA THR A 33 26.58 -1.84 -4.75
C THR A 33 25.71 -1.81 -6.01
N GLY A 34 26.32 -1.91 -7.20
CA GLY A 34 25.64 -1.76 -8.49
C GLY A 34 25.14 -0.33 -8.78
N VAL A 35 25.41 0.63 -7.89
CA VAL A 35 24.97 2.02 -8.05
C VAL A 35 26.15 2.95 -8.29
N LYS A 36 25.99 3.87 -9.25
CA LYS A 36 27.05 4.81 -9.67
C LYS A 36 27.51 5.75 -8.56
N SER A 37 26.63 6.06 -7.61
CA SER A 37 26.98 6.87 -6.43
C SER A 37 26.06 6.52 -5.28
N THR A 38 26.63 6.42 -4.08
CA THR A 38 25.91 6.27 -2.82
C THR A 38 25.35 7.59 -2.30
N ASN A 39 25.91 8.73 -2.74
CA ASN A 39 25.46 10.07 -2.39
C ASN A 39 24.97 10.87 -3.60
N TYR A 40 23.97 11.72 -3.40
CA TYR A 40 23.38 12.55 -4.45
C TYR A 40 24.41 13.46 -5.14
N ALA A 41 25.34 14.04 -4.37
CA ALA A 41 26.44 14.86 -4.91
C ALA A 41 27.38 14.11 -5.88
N GLY A 42 27.49 12.77 -5.77
CA GLY A 42 28.31 11.96 -6.68
C GLY A 42 27.60 11.58 -7.98
N MET A 43 26.32 11.93 -8.15
CA MET A 43 25.59 11.74 -9.42
C MET A 43 25.82 12.87 -10.44
N GLY A 44 26.36 14.02 -10.02
CA GLY A 44 26.57 15.18 -10.88
C GLY A 44 25.26 15.72 -11.45
N VAL A 45 25.26 16.13 -12.73
CA VAL A 45 24.10 16.72 -13.43
C VAL A 45 22.84 15.84 -13.44
N ASN A 46 22.97 14.53 -13.20
CA ASN A 46 21.85 13.58 -13.20
C ASN A 46 21.13 13.49 -11.85
N GLU A 47 21.63 14.17 -10.81
CA GLU A 47 21.03 14.17 -9.47
C GLU A 47 19.55 14.60 -9.50
N GLY A 48 19.24 15.70 -10.19
CA GLY A 48 17.86 16.20 -10.30
C GLY A 48 16.92 15.21 -10.98
N PHE A 49 17.38 14.52 -12.02
CA PHE A 49 16.61 13.46 -12.68
C PHE A 49 16.38 12.26 -11.76
N ALA A 50 17.39 11.81 -11.01
CA ALA A 50 17.24 10.70 -10.10
C ALA A 50 16.32 11.02 -8.91
N ILE A 51 16.37 12.24 -8.37
CA ILE A 51 15.42 12.70 -7.35
C ILE A 51 14.00 12.72 -7.93
N ALA A 52 13.81 13.28 -9.12
CA ALA A 52 12.51 13.28 -9.79
C ALA A 52 11.97 11.86 -10.04
N ALA A 53 12.82 10.95 -10.52
CA ALA A 53 12.46 9.55 -10.74
C ALA A 53 12.11 8.81 -9.44
N ARG A 54 12.87 9.04 -8.35
CA ARG A 54 12.55 8.48 -7.02
C ARG A 54 11.24 9.04 -6.47
N ASN A 55 11.00 10.33 -6.64
CA ASN A 55 9.72 10.95 -6.28
C ASN A 55 8.56 10.34 -7.08
N GLN A 56 8.75 10.14 -8.39
CA GLN A 56 7.74 9.50 -9.23
C GLN A 56 7.48 8.04 -8.82
N LEU A 57 8.53 7.28 -8.47
CA LEU A 57 8.40 5.91 -7.98
C LEU A 57 7.68 5.87 -6.62
N ALA A 58 8.01 6.79 -5.71
CA ALA A 58 7.32 6.90 -4.41
C ALA A 58 5.83 7.23 -4.60
N ASN A 59 5.50 8.16 -5.51
CA ASN A 59 4.12 8.47 -5.85
C ASN A 59 3.39 7.26 -6.44
N LEU A 60 4.03 6.51 -7.34
CA LEU A 60 3.44 5.29 -7.92
C LEU A 60 3.16 4.22 -6.86
N SER A 61 4.08 4.04 -5.90
CA SER A 61 3.89 3.13 -4.77
C SER A 61 2.74 3.56 -3.85
N ALA A 62 2.60 4.87 -3.60
CA ALA A 62 1.48 5.42 -2.85
C ALA A 62 0.14 5.22 -3.57
N PHE A 63 0.10 5.42 -4.90
CA PHE A 63 -1.08 5.10 -5.70
C PHE A 63 -1.42 3.61 -5.66
N GLY A 64 -0.42 2.72 -5.75
CA GLY A 64 -0.63 1.28 -5.61
C GLY A 64 -1.26 0.91 -4.27
N THR A 65 -0.78 1.49 -3.16
CA THR A 65 -1.36 1.29 -1.82
C THR A 65 -2.80 1.79 -1.75
N THR A 66 -3.07 2.95 -2.33
CA THR A 66 -4.43 3.52 -2.40
C THR A 66 -5.36 2.61 -3.19
N MET A 67 -4.90 2.08 -4.34
CA MET A 67 -5.67 1.16 -5.17
C MET A 67 -6.00 -0.14 -4.45
N THR A 68 -5.06 -0.70 -3.68
CA THR A 68 -5.32 -1.87 -2.83
C THR A 68 -6.41 -1.58 -1.80
N ASN A 69 -6.32 -0.46 -1.09
CA ASN A 69 -7.33 -0.08 -0.08
C ASN A 69 -8.72 0.12 -0.71
N VAL A 70 -8.79 0.80 -1.86
CA VAL A 70 -10.04 1.00 -2.60
C VAL A 70 -10.63 -0.34 -3.04
N ASN A 71 -9.81 -1.26 -3.58
CA ASN A 71 -10.27 -2.60 -3.97
C ASN A 71 -10.80 -3.40 -2.78
N THR A 72 -10.17 -3.30 -1.60
CA THR A 72 -10.68 -3.94 -0.38
C THR A 72 -12.05 -3.38 0.02
N ILE A 73 -12.22 -2.06 -0.02
CA ILE A 73 -13.50 -1.41 0.30
C ILE A 73 -14.58 -1.80 -0.71
N ILE A 74 -14.27 -1.76 -2.01
CA ILE A 74 -15.19 -2.16 -3.08
C ILE A 74 -15.57 -3.64 -2.94
N GLY A 75 -14.60 -4.51 -2.65
CA GLY A 75 -14.84 -5.94 -2.42
C GLY A 75 -15.80 -6.19 -1.26
N ALA A 76 -15.53 -5.58 -0.11
CA ALA A 76 -16.41 -5.67 1.06
C ALA A 76 -17.82 -5.10 0.77
N GLY A 77 -17.90 -3.97 0.09
CA GLY A 77 -19.17 -3.37 -0.34
C GLY A 77 -19.95 -4.28 -1.28
N ASN A 78 -19.29 -4.90 -2.27
CA ASN A 78 -19.92 -5.85 -3.18
C ASN A 78 -20.44 -7.10 -2.47
N THR A 79 -19.68 -7.65 -1.52
CA THR A 79 -20.14 -8.79 -0.70
C THR A 79 -21.38 -8.41 0.11
N ALA A 80 -21.36 -7.25 0.77
CA ALA A 80 -22.51 -6.75 1.53
C ALA A 80 -23.75 -6.55 0.64
N LEU A 81 -23.60 -5.95 -0.54
CA LEU A 81 -24.69 -5.77 -1.51
C LEU A 81 -25.24 -7.12 -2.03
N GLN A 82 -24.39 -8.12 -2.23
CA GLN A 82 -24.82 -9.47 -2.61
C GLN A 82 -25.59 -10.17 -1.48
N SER A 83 -25.15 -10.01 -0.23
CA SER A 83 -25.90 -10.50 0.93
C SER A 83 -27.26 -9.82 1.05
N LEU A 84 -27.34 -8.50 0.85
CA LEU A 84 -28.61 -7.77 0.83
C LEU A 84 -29.56 -8.27 -0.27
N SER A 85 -29.05 -8.47 -1.49
CA SER A 85 -29.84 -9.02 -2.61
C SER A 85 -30.37 -10.43 -2.31
N THR A 86 -29.54 -11.26 -1.68
CA THR A 86 -29.92 -12.62 -1.27
C THR A 86 -31.02 -12.58 -0.22
N ILE A 87 -30.88 -11.75 0.82
CA ILE A 87 -31.88 -11.58 1.87
C ILE A 87 -33.18 -11.04 1.27
N ALA A 88 -33.13 -10.04 0.39
CA ALA A 88 -34.32 -9.51 -0.28
C ALA A 88 -35.08 -10.58 -1.07
N SER A 89 -34.34 -11.47 -1.76
CA SER A 89 -34.95 -12.60 -2.47
C SER A 89 -35.56 -13.63 -1.52
N GLN A 90 -34.91 -13.90 -0.37
CA GLN A 90 -35.44 -14.77 0.67
C GLN A 90 -36.72 -14.21 1.27
N VAL A 91 -36.76 -12.92 1.62
CA VAL A 91 -37.95 -12.22 2.11
C VAL A 91 -39.10 -12.39 1.12
N GLN A 92 -38.86 -12.14 -0.17
CA GLN A 92 -39.90 -12.25 -1.21
C GLN A 92 -40.44 -13.68 -1.35
N ASN A 93 -39.54 -14.68 -1.39
CA ASN A 93 -39.93 -16.09 -1.48
C ASN A 93 -40.70 -16.56 -0.24
N ASN A 94 -40.24 -16.14 0.95
CA ASN A 94 -40.89 -16.41 2.21
C ASN A 94 -42.28 -15.76 2.24
N ALA A 95 -42.41 -14.49 1.84
CA ALA A 95 -43.70 -13.81 1.78
C ALA A 95 -44.69 -14.50 0.81
N ALA A 96 -44.21 -15.01 -0.33
CA ALA A 96 -45.03 -15.70 -1.31
C ALA A 96 -45.46 -17.12 -0.87
N SER A 97 -44.61 -17.81 -0.09
CA SER A 97 -44.77 -19.25 0.21
C SER A 97 -45.23 -19.55 1.64
N THR A 98 -45.25 -18.57 2.54
CA THR A 98 -45.54 -18.83 3.96
C THR A 98 -47.04 -19.00 4.20
N SER A 99 -47.39 -20.12 4.84
CA SER A 99 -48.72 -20.34 5.42
C SER A 99 -49.06 -19.25 6.46
N GLN A 100 -50.27 -18.69 6.40
CA GLN A 100 -50.75 -17.69 7.36
C GLN A 100 -51.12 -18.28 8.75
N ASN A 101 -50.77 -19.54 9.01
CA ASN A 101 -51.00 -20.15 10.31
C ASN A 101 -50.16 -19.45 11.38
N ILE A 102 -50.85 -18.97 12.41
CA ILE A 102 -50.24 -18.30 13.55
C ILE A 102 -49.62 -19.36 14.47
N THR A 103 -48.33 -19.19 14.76
CA THR A 103 -47.58 -20.07 15.67
C THR A 103 -47.94 -19.78 17.13
N SER A 104 -47.48 -20.59 18.09
CA SER A 104 -47.78 -20.36 19.53
C SER A 104 -47.27 -19.00 20.06
N SER A 105 -46.36 -18.36 19.34
CA SER A 105 -45.82 -17.03 19.62
C SER A 105 -46.70 -15.88 19.12
N GLY A 106 -47.85 -16.15 18.50
CA GLY A 106 -48.77 -15.11 18.01
C GLY A 106 -48.36 -14.47 16.67
N GLN A 107 -47.30 -14.96 16.03
CA GLN A 107 -46.81 -14.51 14.73
C GLN A 107 -46.85 -15.66 13.71
N THR A 108 -46.93 -15.33 12.42
CA THR A 108 -46.71 -16.30 11.34
C THR A 108 -45.21 -16.61 11.20
N ILE A 109 -44.86 -17.75 10.61
CA ILE A 109 -43.44 -18.10 10.33
C ILE A 109 -42.78 -17.04 9.44
N GLY A 110 -43.54 -16.44 8.52
CA GLY A 110 -43.05 -15.39 7.62
C GLY A 110 -42.70 -14.12 8.37
N GLN A 111 -43.45 -13.77 9.42
CA GLN A 111 -43.13 -12.63 10.29
C GLN A 111 -41.85 -12.86 11.10
N GLN A 112 -41.64 -14.06 11.65
CA GLN A 112 -40.40 -14.39 12.37
C GLN A 112 -39.18 -14.35 11.44
N ASN A 113 -39.30 -14.91 10.23
CA ASN A 113 -38.22 -14.85 9.25
C ASN A 113 -37.90 -13.41 8.84
N ALA A 114 -38.94 -12.59 8.58
CA ALA A 114 -38.77 -11.19 8.23
C ALA A 114 -38.06 -10.37 9.33
N GLU A 115 -38.36 -10.62 10.61
CA GLU A 115 -37.63 -10.00 11.73
C GLU A 115 -36.14 -10.39 11.75
N SER A 116 -35.83 -11.67 11.54
CA SER A 116 -34.44 -12.15 11.45
C SER A 116 -33.70 -11.57 10.24
N GLU A 117 -34.36 -11.50 9.08
CA GLU A 117 -33.82 -10.93 7.84
C GLU A 117 -33.56 -9.43 8.00
N LEU A 118 -34.46 -8.69 8.65
CA LEU A 118 -34.25 -7.27 8.98
C LEU A 118 -33.05 -7.07 9.90
N SER A 119 -32.89 -7.91 10.94
CA SER A 119 -31.72 -7.86 11.82
C SER A 119 -30.42 -8.10 11.04
N ALA A 120 -30.43 -9.03 10.08
CA ALA A 120 -29.27 -9.29 9.22
C ALA A 120 -28.95 -8.08 8.31
N ILE A 121 -29.96 -7.43 7.72
CA ILE A 121 -29.79 -6.21 6.92
C ILE A 121 -29.15 -5.10 7.74
N VAL A 122 -29.62 -4.86 8.98
CA VAL A 122 -29.03 -3.85 9.87
C VAL A 122 -27.57 -4.19 10.19
N GLY A 123 -27.24 -5.47 10.37
CA GLY A 123 -25.85 -5.92 10.53
C GLY A 123 -25.00 -5.59 9.30
N ILE A 124 -25.52 -5.83 8.09
CA ILE A 124 -24.82 -5.54 6.83
C ILE A 124 -24.64 -4.03 6.61
N LEU A 125 -25.64 -3.22 6.93
CA LEU A 125 -25.51 -1.75 6.85
C LEU A 125 -24.44 -1.20 7.80
N ASN A 126 -24.18 -1.91 8.90
CA ASN A 126 -23.08 -1.62 9.82
C ASN A 126 -21.75 -2.27 9.42
N THR A 127 -21.58 -2.72 8.16
CA THR A 127 -20.30 -3.27 7.70
C THR A 127 -19.21 -2.21 7.78
N GLN A 128 -18.16 -2.51 8.54
CA GLN A 128 -17.01 -1.64 8.75
C GLN A 128 -15.78 -2.18 8.02
N VAL A 129 -15.05 -1.29 7.34
CA VAL A 129 -13.74 -1.58 6.75
C VAL A 129 -12.74 -0.56 7.29
N GLY A 130 -11.78 -1.05 8.10
CA GLY A 130 -10.90 -0.18 8.88
C GLY A 130 -11.72 0.63 9.89
N ASP A 131 -11.61 1.95 9.84
CA ASP A 131 -12.31 2.87 10.76
C ASP A 131 -13.59 3.48 10.15
N ARG A 132 -14.06 2.97 9.01
CA ARG A 132 -15.22 3.51 8.30
C ARG A 132 -16.30 2.46 8.06
N TYR A 133 -17.53 2.84 8.35
CA TYR A 133 -18.71 2.16 7.86
C TYR A 133 -18.89 2.44 6.36
N ILE A 134 -19.17 1.41 5.58
CA ILE A 134 -19.26 1.53 4.11
C ILE A 134 -20.61 2.12 3.68
N PHE A 135 -21.66 1.92 4.48
CA PHE A 135 -23.05 2.24 4.11
C PHE A 135 -23.74 3.29 5.01
N SER A 136 -23.06 3.81 6.05
CA SER A 136 -23.63 4.81 6.97
C SER A 136 -23.28 6.25 6.59
#